data_AF-A0A4P6F9K7-F1
#
_entry.id   AF-A0A4P6F9K7-F1
#
_cell.length_a   1.000
_cell.length_b   1.000
_cell.length_c   1.000
_cell.angle_alpha   90.00
_cell.angle_beta   90.00
_cell.angle_gamma   90.00
#
_symmetry.space_group_name_H-M   'P 1'
#
loop_
_entity.id
_entity.type
_entity.pdbx_description
1 polymer ?
#
loop_
_entity_poly.entity_id
_entity_poly.type
_entity_poly.pdbx_seq_one_letter_code
_entity_poly.pdbx_strand_id
1 'polypeptide(L)'
;MDVARVRAAGGVAPLGAPAVTGRPARTAAVRLRAAACAVGCLVLGLALQVLDRSVAVDVAGSVLYVLLVGFIVVVAAPRPPPLAVAAIGFAVAALVELAQLTSIPAAIVDAVPVARLVFGSSFDPLDLVAYAAGALLLWPLARAIGSGGERTRGTTPQKISTPAR
;
A
#
# COMPACT_ATOMS: atom_id res chain seq x y z
N MET A 1 59.94 45.12 -3.23
CA MET A 1 59.99 43.71 -2.77
C MET A 1 59.62 43.73 -1.30
N ASP A 2 58.38 43.35 -0.97
CA ASP A 2 57.91 43.25 0.42
C ASP A 2 56.91 42.08 0.53
N VAL A 3 56.94 41.44 1.69
CA VAL A 3 56.82 40.00 1.89
C VAL A 3 55.36 39.58 2.04
N ALA A 4 54.96 38.54 1.31
CA ALA A 4 53.63 37.95 1.34
C ALA A 4 53.22 37.51 2.76
N ARG A 5 52.17 38.13 3.30
CA ARG A 5 51.50 37.66 4.52
C ARG A 5 50.66 36.44 4.22
N VAL A 6 51.16 35.29 4.64
CA VAL A 6 50.39 34.08 4.94
C VAL A 6 49.37 34.40 6.03
N ARG A 7 48.07 34.23 5.74
CA ARG A 7 47.03 34.12 6.77
C ARG A 7 46.28 32.80 6.56
N ALA A 8 46.77 31.78 7.24
CA ALA A 8 46.02 30.57 7.54
C ALA A 8 45.24 30.78 8.84
N ALA A 9 43.92 30.70 8.76
CA ALA A 9 42.94 30.46 9.84
C ALA A 9 41.58 30.72 9.19
N GLY A 10 40.62 29.82 9.11
CA GLY A 10 40.33 28.64 9.91
C GLY A 10 38.81 28.49 9.81
N GLY A 11 38.34 27.27 9.58
CA GLY A 11 36.91 26.99 9.44
C GLY A 11 36.60 26.21 8.18
N VAL A 12 37.04 24.94 8.14
CA VAL A 12 36.33 23.95 7.33
C VAL A 12 34.99 23.78 8.04
N ALA A 13 33.96 24.47 7.56
CA ALA A 13 32.59 24.20 7.94
C ALA A 13 32.35 22.70 7.74
N PRO A 14 31.79 21.97 8.72
CA PRO A 14 31.45 20.59 8.48
C PRO A 14 30.43 20.58 7.34
N LEU A 15 30.80 19.98 6.21
CA LEU A 15 29.87 19.59 5.16
C LEU A 15 28.79 18.76 5.86
N GLY A 16 27.65 19.40 6.14
CA GLY A 16 26.51 18.77 6.78
C GLY A 16 26.13 17.55 5.96
N ALA A 17 26.46 16.37 6.50
CA ALA A 17 26.05 15.11 5.92
C ALA A 17 24.52 15.15 5.77
N PRO A 18 23.97 14.92 4.56
CA PRO A 18 22.55 15.02 4.34
C PRO A 18 21.82 13.98 5.20
N ALA A 19 20.73 14.41 5.83
CA ALA A 19 19.90 13.62 6.72
C ALA A 19 19.46 12.27 6.11
N VAL A 20 20.18 11.18 6.41
CA VAL A 20 19.80 9.80 6.06
C VAL A 20 18.64 9.28 6.94
N THR A 21 18.24 10.05 7.96
CA THR A 21 17.23 9.65 8.97
C THR A 21 15.77 9.63 8.47
N GLY A 22 15.47 10.20 7.30
CA GLY A 22 14.09 10.27 6.78
C GLY A 22 13.60 9.02 6.03
N ARG A 23 14.51 8.21 5.47
CA ARG A 23 14.15 7.08 4.59
C ARG A 23 13.52 5.88 5.34
N PRO A 24 14.04 5.43 6.49
CA PRO A 24 13.46 4.32 7.25
C PRO A 24 12.08 4.70 7.82
N ALA A 25 11.95 5.92 8.36
CA ALA A 25 10.70 6.40 8.97
C ALA A 25 9.55 6.51 7.95
N ARG A 26 9.81 7.00 6.73
CA ARG A 26 8.79 7.05 5.66
C ARG A 26 8.33 5.64 5.25
N THR A 27 9.26 4.70 5.13
CA THR A 27 8.94 3.32 4.78
C THR A 27 8.12 2.63 5.87
N ALA A 28 8.47 2.84 7.15
CA ALA A 28 7.69 2.32 8.28
C ALA A 28 6.26 2.88 8.30
N ALA A 29 6.10 4.19 8.05
CA ALA A 29 4.78 4.82 7.98
C ALA A 29 3.91 4.27 6.83
N VAL A 30 4.50 4.02 5.65
CA VAL A 30 3.81 3.40 4.51
C VAL A 30 3.35 1.99 4.87
N ARG A 31 4.23 1.17 5.47
CA ARG A 31 3.90 -0.20 5.90
C ARG A 31 2.78 -0.21 6.94
N LEU A 32 2.84 0.68 7.93
CA LEU A 32 1.83 0.76 8.98
C LEU A 32 0.45 1.14 8.42
N ARG A 33 0.38 2.13 7.53
CA ARG A 33 -0.88 2.51 6.86
C ARG A 33 -1.43 1.37 6.01
N ALA A 34 -0.58 0.72 5.21
CA ALA A 34 -0.99 -0.42 4.40
C ALA A 34 -1.48 -1.58 5.27
N ALA A 35 -0.79 -1.88 6.38
CA ALA A 35 -1.22 -2.90 7.32
C ALA A 35 -2.56 -2.56 7.96
N ALA A 36 -2.79 -1.31 8.36
CA ALA A 36 -4.07 -0.87 8.90
C ALA A 36 -5.20 -1.02 7.87
N CYS A 37 -4.96 -0.64 6.60
CA CYS A 37 -5.92 -0.84 5.52
C CYS A 37 -6.19 -2.33 5.26
N ALA A 38 -5.15 -3.17 5.25
CA ALA A 38 -5.29 -4.62 5.09
C ALA A 38 -6.15 -5.23 6.22
N VAL A 39 -5.86 -4.88 7.48
CA VAL A 39 -6.67 -5.32 8.62
C VAL A 39 -8.11 -4.85 8.50
N GLY A 40 -8.33 -3.60 8.08
CA GLY A 40 -9.68 -3.08 7.82
C GLY A 40 -10.43 -3.89 6.76
N CYS A 41 -9.80 -4.19 5.62
CA CYS A 41 -10.39 -5.03 4.59
C CYS A 41 -10.69 -6.45 5.10
N LEU A 42 -9.78 -7.04 5.88
CA LEU A 42 -9.99 -8.37 6.47
C LEU A 42 -11.18 -8.36 7.43
N VAL A 43 -11.27 -7.40 8.35
CA VAL A 43 -12.38 -7.29 9.30
C VAL A 43 -13.71 -7.09 8.57
N LEU A 44 -13.76 -6.21 7.58
CA LEU A 44 -14.97 -6.00 6.76
C LEU A 44 -15.34 -7.27 5.99
N GLY A 45 -14.37 -7.96 5.38
CA GLY A 45 -14.62 -9.21 4.67
C GLY A 45 -15.15 -10.32 5.59
N LEU A 46 -14.60 -10.44 6.80
CA LEU A 46 -15.12 -11.37 7.81
C LEU A 46 -16.52 -10.97 8.29
N ALA A 47 -16.82 -9.68 8.39
CA ALA A 47 -18.16 -9.20 8.74
C ALA A 47 -19.18 -9.49 7.62
N LEU A 48 -18.78 -9.48 6.35
CA LEU A 48 -19.67 -9.90 5.26
C LEU A 48 -20.11 -11.36 5.39
N GLN A 49 -19.31 -12.22 6.03
CA GLN A 49 -19.67 -13.63 6.24
C GLN A 49 -20.82 -13.85 7.23
N VAL A 50 -21.23 -12.81 7.98
CA VAL A 50 -22.42 -12.90 8.85
C VAL A 50 -23.71 -12.48 8.15
N LEU A 51 -23.62 -11.96 6.93
CA LEU A 51 -24.77 -11.51 6.15
C LEU A 51 -25.31 -12.63 5.27
N ASP A 52 -26.59 -12.55 4.91
CA ASP A 52 -27.18 -13.43 3.92
C ASP A 52 -26.52 -13.23 2.56
N ARG A 53 -26.30 -14.35 1.86
CA ARG A 53 -25.64 -14.34 0.56
C ARG A 53 -26.51 -13.59 -0.45
N SER A 54 -25.89 -12.62 -1.11
CA SER A 54 -26.50 -11.81 -2.16
C SER A 54 -25.43 -11.34 -3.13
N VAL A 55 -25.83 -10.96 -4.35
CA VAL A 55 -24.89 -10.43 -5.35
C VAL A 55 -24.10 -9.24 -4.82
N ALA A 56 -24.72 -8.38 -4.01
CA ALA A 56 -24.04 -7.23 -3.41
C ALA A 56 -22.96 -7.64 -2.40
N VAL A 57 -23.24 -8.66 -1.58
CA VAL A 57 -22.28 -9.21 -0.60
C VAL A 57 -21.12 -9.88 -1.32
N ASP A 58 -21.39 -10.67 -2.35
CA ASP A 58 -20.37 -11.38 -3.13
C ASP A 58 -19.46 -10.36 -3.85
N VAL A 59 -20.03 -9.36 -4.54
CA VAL A 59 -19.27 -8.28 -5.18
C VAL A 59 -18.43 -7.48 -4.18
N ALA A 60 -19.00 -7.14 -3.01
CA ALA A 60 -18.27 -6.41 -1.97
C ALA A 60 -17.10 -7.23 -1.42
N GLY A 61 -17.30 -8.53 -1.20
CA GLY A 61 -16.25 -9.47 -0.79
C GLY A 61 -15.11 -9.53 -1.81
N SER A 62 -15.45 -9.67 -3.09
CA SER A 62 -14.49 -9.76 -4.20
C SER A 62 -13.65 -8.49 -4.34
N VAL A 63 -14.26 -7.31 -4.19
CA VAL A 63 -13.53 -6.03 -4.14
C VAL A 63 -12.60 -5.97 -2.92
N LEU A 64 -13.08 -6.32 -1.73
CA LEU A 64 -12.28 -6.31 -0.51
C LEU A 64 -11.10 -7.29 -0.57
N TYR A 65 -11.26 -8.42 -1.25
CA TYR A 65 -10.19 -9.41 -1.44
C TYR A 65 -9.03 -8.84 -2.27
N VAL A 66 -9.31 -8.18 -3.40
CA VAL A 66 -8.27 -7.53 -4.21
C VAL A 66 -7.57 -6.42 -3.44
N LEU A 67 -8.33 -5.60 -2.69
CA LEU A 67 -7.76 -4.56 -1.83
C LEU A 67 -6.83 -5.14 -0.76
N LEU A 68 -7.26 -6.22 -0.07
CA LEU A 68 -6.48 -6.92 0.94
C LEU A 68 -5.16 -7.42 0.37
N VAL A 69 -5.19 -8.15 -0.75
CA VAL A 69 -3.99 -8.66 -1.42
C VAL A 69 -3.06 -7.50 -1.81
N GLY A 70 -3.60 -6.44 -2.39
CA GLY A 70 -2.85 -5.24 -2.75
C GLY A 70 -2.14 -4.59 -1.56
N PHE A 71 -2.83 -4.43 -0.43
CA PHE A 71 -2.23 -3.86 0.76
C PHE A 71 -1.16 -4.77 1.37
N ILE A 72 -1.34 -6.10 1.33
CA ILE A 72 -0.30 -7.06 1.73
C ILE A 72 0.94 -6.89 0.84
N VAL A 73 0.79 -6.70 -0.47
CA VAL A 73 1.92 -6.42 -1.38
C VAL A 73 2.67 -5.15 -0.96
N VAL A 74 1.96 -4.08 -0.59
CA VAL A 74 2.58 -2.83 -0.13
C VAL A 74 3.28 -3.01 1.23
N VAL A 75 2.73 -3.82 2.13
CA VAL A 75 3.38 -4.18 3.39
C VAL A 75 4.69 -4.93 3.11
N ALA A 76 4.67 -5.93 2.23
CA ALA A 76 5.84 -6.73 1.88
C ALA A 76 6.92 -5.88 1.17
N ALA A 77 6.51 -5.16 0.14
CA ALA A 77 7.34 -4.30 -0.69
C ALA A 77 6.76 -2.87 -0.68
N PRO A 78 7.33 -1.91 0.07
CA PRO A 78 6.75 -0.58 0.31
C PRO A 78 7.04 0.45 -0.80
N ARG A 79 7.66 0.02 -1.92
CA ARG A 79 7.91 0.88 -3.08
C ARG A 79 7.50 0.25 -4.43
N PRO A 80 6.36 -0.46 -4.53
CA PRO A 80 5.93 -0.97 -5.82
C PRO A 80 5.31 0.20 -6.63
N PRO A 81 5.42 0.19 -7.97
CA PRO A 81 4.60 1.07 -8.78
C PRO A 81 3.11 0.77 -8.48
N PRO A 82 2.27 1.78 -8.23
CA PRO A 82 0.87 1.58 -7.83
C PRO A 82 0.05 0.74 -8.81
N LEU A 83 0.36 0.82 -10.10
CA LEU A 83 -0.24 -0.02 -11.12
C LEU A 83 0.13 -1.51 -10.95
N ALA A 84 1.36 -1.82 -10.54
CA ALA A 84 1.76 -3.20 -10.25
C ALA A 84 1.05 -3.74 -9.02
N VAL A 85 0.77 -2.92 -8.01
CA VAL A 85 -0.03 -3.35 -6.84
C VAL A 85 -1.44 -3.77 -7.27
N ALA A 86 -2.09 -2.92 -8.08
CA ALA A 86 -3.41 -3.22 -8.62
C ALA A 86 -3.41 -4.47 -9.51
N ALA A 87 -2.42 -4.59 -10.40
CA ALA A 87 -2.27 -5.74 -11.29
C ALA A 87 -2.01 -7.04 -10.53
N ILE A 88 -1.15 -7.03 -9.50
CA ILE A 88 -0.89 -8.21 -8.67
C ILE A 88 -2.14 -8.60 -7.89
N GLY A 89 -2.85 -7.64 -7.28
CA GLY A 89 -4.10 -7.90 -6.57
C GLY A 89 -5.14 -8.58 -7.47
N PHE A 90 -5.35 -8.04 -8.67
CA PHE A 90 -6.22 -8.64 -9.68
C PHE A 90 -5.74 -10.04 -10.11
N ALA A 91 -4.46 -10.17 -10.46
CA ALA A 91 -3.92 -11.43 -10.98
C ALA A 91 -4.02 -12.55 -9.95
N VAL A 92 -3.71 -12.28 -8.68
CA VAL A 92 -3.86 -13.26 -7.59
C VAL A 92 -5.32 -13.68 -7.45
N ALA A 93 -6.25 -12.72 -7.41
CA ALA A 93 -7.68 -13.03 -7.30
C ALA A 93 -8.18 -13.86 -8.49
N ALA A 94 -7.87 -13.44 -9.72
CA ALA A 94 -8.23 -14.17 -10.92
C ALA A 94 -7.60 -15.56 -11.00
N LEU A 95 -6.36 -15.75 -10.53
CA LEU A 95 -5.72 -17.06 -10.49
C LEU A 95 -6.40 -17.98 -9.46
N VAL A 96 -6.78 -17.46 -8.30
CA VAL A 96 -7.54 -18.22 -7.30
C VAL A 96 -8.90 -18.65 -7.86
N GLU A 97 -9.60 -17.74 -8.52
CA GLU A 97 -10.88 -17.99 -9.20
C GLU A 97 -10.75 -19.06 -10.29
N LEU A 98 -9.79 -18.90 -11.19
CA LEU A 98 -9.52 -19.86 -12.27
C LEU A 98 -9.07 -21.22 -11.75
N ALA A 99 -8.37 -21.28 -10.61
CA ALA A 99 -7.97 -22.55 -10.00
C ALA A 99 -9.17 -23.39 -9.56
N GLN A 100 -10.34 -22.79 -9.30
CA GLN A 100 -11.57 -23.52 -8.97
C GLN A 100 -12.18 -24.28 -10.16
N LEU A 101 -11.70 -24.04 -11.39
CA LEU A 101 -11.99 -24.90 -12.53
C LEU A 101 -11.28 -26.27 -12.43
N THR A 102 -10.44 -26.45 -11.41
CA THR A 102 -9.76 -27.70 -11.08
C THR A 102 -10.27 -28.25 -9.74
N SER A 103 -9.97 -29.51 -9.43
CA SER A 103 -10.29 -30.12 -8.13
C SER A 103 -9.31 -29.72 -7.00
N ILE A 104 -8.24 -28.97 -7.31
CA ILE A 104 -7.17 -28.66 -6.34
C ILE A 104 -7.68 -27.83 -5.16
N PRO A 105 -8.43 -26.71 -5.35
CA PRO A 105 -8.93 -25.93 -4.22
C PRO A 105 -9.86 -26.74 -3.32
N ALA A 106 -10.72 -27.57 -3.91
CA ALA A 106 -11.62 -28.44 -3.15
C ALA A 106 -10.84 -29.41 -2.25
N ALA A 107 -9.82 -30.09 -2.79
CA ALA A 107 -8.96 -30.99 -2.02
C ALA A 107 -8.20 -30.28 -0.88
N ILE A 108 -7.75 -29.04 -1.11
CA ILE A 108 -7.09 -28.25 -0.06
C ILE A 108 -8.09 -27.86 1.03
N VAL A 109 -9.31 -27.46 0.66
CA VAL A 109 -10.36 -27.09 1.62
C VAL A 109 -10.82 -28.29 2.45
N ASP A 110 -10.88 -29.48 1.86
CA ASP A 110 -11.21 -30.71 2.60
C ASP A 110 -10.16 -31.05 3.67
N ALA A 111 -8.88 -30.80 3.38
CA ALA A 111 -7.79 -30.99 4.34
C ALA A 111 -7.67 -29.83 5.34
N VAL A 112 -7.98 -28.60 4.90
CA VAL A 112 -7.82 -27.35 5.67
C VAL A 112 -9.07 -26.48 5.47
N PRO A 113 -10.14 -26.68 6.27
CA PRO A 113 -11.43 -26.03 6.06
C PRO A 113 -11.38 -24.50 6.01
N VAL A 114 -10.46 -23.89 6.77
CA VAL A 114 -10.27 -22.42 6.80
C VAL A 114 -9.80 -21.86 5.45
N ALA A 115 -9.19 -22.67 4.59
CA ALA A 115 -8.75 -22.26 3.26
C ALA A 115 -9.92 -21.81 2.37
N ARG A 116 -11.17 -22.17 2.71
CA ARG A 116 -12.38 -21.69 2.04
C ARG A 116 -12.52 -20.17 2.07
N LEU A 117 -11.95 -19.49 3.07
CA LEU A 117 -11.92 -18.01 3.12
C LEU A 117 -11.05 -17.40 2.02
N VAL A 118 -10.07 -18.14 1.51
CA VAL A 118 -9.17 -17.70 0.44
C VAL A 118 -9.70 -18.18 -0.91
N PHE A 119 -10.05 -19.46 -1.00
CA PHE A 119 -10.45 -20.07 -2.26
C PHE A 119 -11.90 -19.83 -2.65
N GLY A 120 -12.80 -19.43 -1.75
CA GLY A 120 -14.22 -19.34 -2.04
C GLY A 120 -14.88 -20.71 -2.21
N SER A 121 -15.96 -20.77 -3.00
CA SER A 121 -16.80 -21.98 -3.14
C SER A 121 -16.76 -22.60 -4.54
N SER A 122 -16.91 -21.78 -5.57
CA SER A 122 -16.92 -22.19 -6.98
C SER A 122 -16.58 -20.99 -7.86
N PHE A 123 -16.18 -21.28 -9.09
CA PHE A 123 -15.93 -20.27 -10.12
C PHE A 123 -17.21 -19.47 -10.46
N ASP A 124 -17.12 -18.14 -10.42
CA ASP A 124 -18.13 -17.19 -10.87
C ASP A 124 -17.50 -16.12 -11.80
N PRO A 125 -17.91 -16.03 -13.08
CA PRO A 125 -17.45 -14.98 -13.98
C PRO A 125 -17.70 -13.55 -13.47
N LEU A 126 -18.74 -13.34 -12.64
CA LEU A 126 -19.04 -12.03 -12.08
C LEU A 126 -17.94 -11.57 -11.11
N ASP A 127 -17.28 -12.50 -10.42
CA ASP A 127 -16.17 -12.20 -9.53
C ASP A 127 -14.98 -11.61 -10.29
N LEU A 128 -14.71 -12.04 -11.53
CA LEU A 128 -13.67 -11.41 -12.36
C LEU A 128 -13.96 -9.92 -12.63
N VAL A 129 -15.23 -9.55 -12.82
CA VAL A 129 -15.64 -8.15 -13.00
C VAL A 129 -15.47 -7.37 -11.70
N ALA A 130 -15.87 -7.97 -10.57
CA ALA A 130 -15.70 -7.37 -9.24
C ALA A 130 -14.22 -7.21 -8.88
N TYR A 131 -13.35 -8.16 -9.22
CA TYR A 131 -11.90 -8.07 -9.03
C TYR A 131 -11.31 -6.94 -9.87
N ALA A 132 -11.76 -6.77 -11.12
CA ALA A 132 -11.34 -5.65 -11.95
C ALA A 132 -11.75 -4.30 -11.33
N ALA A 133 -12.97 -4.19 -10.81
CA ALA A 133 -13.42 -3.01 -10.07
C ALA A 133 -12.57 -2.76 -8.81
N GLY A 134 -12.25 -3.82 -8.06
CA GLY A 134 -11.36 -3.76 -6.90
C GLY A 134 -9.96 -3.25 -7.27
N ALA A 135 -9.41 -3.68 -8.41
CA ALA A 135 -8.11 -3.22 -8.89
C ALA A 135 -8.14 -1.74 -9.32
N LEU A 136 -9.23 -1.31 -9.97
CA LEU A 136 -9.45 0.11 -10.30
C LEU A 136 -9.52 0.98 -9.05
N LEU A 137 -10.14 0.50 -7.97
CA LEU A 137 -10.18 1.19 -6.66
C LEU A 137 -8.83 1.15 -5.94
N LEU A 138 -8.11 0.03 -6.01
CA LEU A 138 -6.82 -0.16 -5.36
C LEU A 138 -5.74 0.78 -5.91
N TRP A 139 -5.74 1.01 -7.23
CA TRP A 139 -4.71 1.80 -7.88
C TRP A 139 -4.52 3.21 -7.27
N PRO A 140 -5.56 4.07 -7.12
CA PRO A 140 -5.42 5.36 -6.46
C PRO A 140 -5.13 5.24 -4.96
N LEU A 141 -5.64 4.21 -4.27
CA LEU A 141 -5.36 3.99 -2.85
C LEU A 141 -3.88 3.68 -2.60
N ALA A 142 -3.28 2.83 -3.43
CA ALA A 142 -1.85 2.53 -3.38
C ALA A 142 -0.98 3.78 -3.63
N ARG A 143 -1.43 4.70 -4.50
CA ARG A 143 -0.78 6.02 -4.69
C ARG A 143 -0.86 6.89 -3.44
N ALA A 144 -2.04 6.93 -2.80
CA ALA A 144 -2.30 7.78 -1.63
C ALA A 144 -1.48 7.33 -0.40
N ILE A 145 -1.33 6.03 -0.19
CA ILE A 145 -0.54 5.48 0.93
C ILE A 145 0.93 5.96 0.85
N GLY A 146 1.49 6.03 -0.37
CA GLY A 146 2.87 6.48 -0.61
C GLY A 146 3.12 7.98 -0.47
N SER A 147 2.08 8.83 -0.58
CA SER A 147 2.22 10.30 -0.69
C SER A 147 1.96 11.07 0.61
N GLY A 148 1.37 10.46 1.64
CA GLY A 148 0.97 11.14 2.89
C GLY A 148 2.11 11.62 3.82
N GLY A 149 3.31 11.95 3.30
CA GLY A 149 4.43 12.50 4.06
C GLY A 149 4.83 13.93 3.67
N GLU A 150 4.32 14.47 2.55
CA GLU A 150 4.73 15.80 2.04
C GLU A 150 3.82 16.94 2.51
N ARG A 151 2.58 16.68 2.94
CA ARG A 151 1.58 17.73 3.19
C ARG A 151 1.74 18.51 4.51
N THR A 152 2.63 18.11 5.41
CA THR A 152 2.71 18.69 6.78
C THR A 152 3.91 19.60 7.01
N ARG A 153 4.71 19.94 5.98
CA ARG A 153 5.98 20.67 6.18
C ARG A 153 6.07 22.04 5.47
N GLY A 154 4.94 22.66 5.16
CA GLY A 154 4.88 23.89 4.38
C GLY A 154 4.00 24.99 4.97
N THR A 155 4.14 25.33 6.26
CA THR A 155 3.64 26.62 6.77
C THR A 155 4.48 27.08 7.96
N THR A 156 5.74 27.45 7.71
CA THR A 156 6.42 28.42 8.58
C THR A 156 6.21 29.77 7.92
N PRO A 157 5.41 30.69 8.49
CA PRO A 157 5.33 32.05 8.00
C PRO A 157 6.73 32.67 8.09
N GLN A 158 7.36 32.91 6.94
CA GLN A 158 8.59 33.66 6.90
C GLN A 158 8.24 35.12 7.26
N LYS A 159 8.48 35.53 8.51
CA LYS A 159 8.45 36.94 8.90
C LYS A 159 9.46 37.69 8.02
N ILE A 160 8.95 38.44 7.06
CA ILE A 160 9.72 39.43 6.32
C ILE A 160 10.13 40.49 7.35
N SER A 161 11.36 40.40 7.84
CA SER A 161 11.98 41.49 8.59
C SER A 161 12.29 42.61 7.61
N THR A 162 11.43 43.62 7.59
CA THR A 162 11.70 44.91 6.97
C THR A 162 12.98 45.49 7.60
N PRO A 163 14.04 45.79 6.82
CA PRO A 163 15.13 46.59 7.36
C PRO A 163 14.59 48.00 7.63
N ALA A 164 14.65 48.41 8.90
CA ALA A 164 14.48 49.81 9.25
C ALA A 164 15.65 50.60 8.62
N ARG A 165 15.26 51.72 8.01
CA ARG A 165 16.04 52.77 7.30
C ARG A 165 17.53 52.88 7.64
#